data_AF-A0A2W5PE43-F1
#
_entry.id   AF-A0A2W5PE43-F1
#
_cell.length_a   1.000
_cell.length_b   1.000
_cell.length_c   1.000
_cell.angle_alpha   90.00
_cell.angle_beta   90.00
_cell.angle_gamma   90.00
#
_symmetry.space_group_name_H-M   'P 1'
#
loop_
_entity.id
_entity.type
_entity.pdbx_description
1 polymer ?
#
loop_
_entity_poly.entity_id
_entity_poly.type
_entity_poly.pdbx_seq_one_letter_code
_entity_poly.pdbx_strand_id
1 'polypeptide(L)'
;MSGTAEHSPGLVRLRISRTIDNEWATRSPDFIPERLRPGSNLVTLEEARAILADAEFNSDLQAVEVGEYGMPLGTFNAYRALAKQARAAIEIMEERGQ
;
A
#
# COMPACT_ATOMS: atom_id res chain seq x y z
N MET A 1 -26.54 -4.64 23.07
CA MET A 1 -26.59 -5.16 21.69
C MET A 1 -25.57 -4.41 20.86
N SER A 2 -24.80 -5.17 20.08
CA SER A 2 -24.06 -4.77 18.87
C SER A 2 -22.84 -3.84 19.05
N GLY A 3 -21.65 -4.15 18.53
CA GLY A 3 -21.26 -5.23 17.63
C GLY A 3 -19.82 -5.64 17.93
N THR A 4 -19.60 -6.95 17.92
CA THR A 4 -18.28 -7.54 17.74
C THR A 4 -17.65 -6.90 16.53
N ALA A 5 -16.52 -6.22 16.70
CA ALA A 5 -15.65 -5.85 15.59
C ALA A 5 -15.44 -7.13 14.78
N GLU A 6 -16.06 -7.19 13.60
CA GLU A 6 -15.87 -8.31 12.70
C GLU A 6 -14.37 -8.34 12.41
N HIS A 7 -13.68 -9.29 13.05
CA HIS A 7 -12.43 -9.79 12.53
C HIS A 7 -12.80 -10.47 11.22
N SER A 8 -12.92 -9.70 10.14
CA SER A 8 -12.97 -10.25 8.80
C SER A 8 -11.62 -10.92 8.56
N PRO A 9 -11.55 -12.27 8.57
CA PRO A 9 -10.28 -12.94 8.35
C PRO A 9 -9.81 -12.58 6.94
N GLY A 10 -8.61 -12.01 6.84
CA GLY A 10 -7.99 -11.63 5.56
C GLY A 10 -8.03 -10.15 5.21
N LEU A 11 -8.47 -9.26 6.11
CA LEU A 11 -8.33 -7.81 5.93
C LEU A 11 -7.17 -7.24 6.75
N VAL A 12 -6.37 -6.37 6.14
CA VAL A 12 -5.31 -5.61 6.80
C VAL A 12 -5.55 -4.12 6.69
N ARG A 13 -5.01 -3.36 7.65
CA ARG A 13 -5.17 -1.91 7.71
C ARG A 13 -3.93 -1.24 7.12
N LEU A 14 -4.11 -0.46 6.06
CA LEU A 14 -3.06 0.37 5.48
C LEU A 14 -3.45 1.85 5.56
N ARG A 15 -2.49 2.70 5.90
CA ARG A 15 -2.60 4.15 5.72
C ARG A 15 -2.04 4.56 4.36
N ILE A 16 -2.87 5.20 3.55
CA ILE A 16 -2.47 5.82 2.27
C ILE A 16 -2.21 7.30 2.51
N SER A 17 -1.07 7.81 2.05
CA SER A 17 -0.73 9.23 2.15
C SER A 17 -1.35 10.01 0.98
N ARG A 18 -1.50 11.34 1.13
CA ARG A 18 -1.93 12.20 0.03
C ARG A 18 -0.96 12.16 -1.16
N THR A 19 0.34 11.95 -0.89
CA THR A 19 1.35 11.80 -1.94
C THR A 19 1.09 10.57 -2.80
N ILE A 20 0.80 9.43 -2.18
CA ILE A 20 0.48 8.19 -2.92
C ILE A 20 -0.84 8.32 -3.67
N ASP A 21 -1.85 8.90 -3.04
CA ASP A 21 -3.15 9.14 -3.66
C ASP A 21 -3.04 9.99 -4.93
N ASN A 22 -2.29 11.09 -4.88
CA ASN A 22 -2.03 11.93 -6.05
C ASN A 22 -1.26 11.18 -7.14
N GLU A 23 -0.30 10.33 -6.76
CA GLU A 23 0.50 9.55 -7.70
C GLU A 23 -0.37 8.51 -8.43
N TRP A 24 -1.20 7.77 -7.68
CA TRP A 24 -2.16 6.83 -8.26
C TRP A 24 -3.22 7.52 -9.10
N ALA A 25 -3.67 8.73 -8.75
CA ALA A 25 -4.58 9.51 -9.58
C ALA A 25 -3.94 9.96 -10.91
N THR A 26 -2.61 10.06 -10.96
CA THR A 26 -1.87 10.47 -12.16
C THR A 26 -1.54 9.28 -13.05
N ARG A 27 -1.07 8.18 -12.46
CA ARG A 27 -0.66 6.95 -13.16
C ARG A 27 -1.82 6.00 -13.46
N SER A 28 -2.89 6.04 -12.66
CA SER A 28 -4.07 5.17 -12.73
C SER A 28 -3.76 3.68 -12.92
N PRO A 29 -3.02 3.02 -12.01
CA PRO A 29 -2.71 1.60 -12.13
C PRO A 29 -3.97 0.72 -11.96
N ASP A 30 -4.27 -0.11 -12.95
CA ASP A 30 -5.49 -0.94 -13.01
C ASP A 30 -5.66 -1.92 -11.83
N PHE A 31 -4.56 -2.30 -11.16
CA PHE A 31 -4.55 -3.25 -10.06
C PHE A 31 -4.73 -2.60 -8.67
N ILE A 32 -4.70 -1.26 -8.59
CA ILE A 32 -4.97 -0.55 -7.34
C ILE A 32 -6.47 -0.24 -7.25
N PRO A 33 -7.17 -0.65 -6.18
CA PRO A 33 -8.61 -0.39 -6.06
C PRO A 33 -8.94 1.10 -6.06
N GLU A 34 -9.85 1.53 -6.94
CA GLU A 34 -10.32 2.91 -7.04
C GLU A 34 -10.99 3.43 -5.77
N ARG A 35 -11.34 2.56 -4.82
CA ARG A 35 -11.96 2.92 -3.53
C ARG A 35 -10.98 3.48 -2.50
N LEU A 36 -9.67 3.31 -2.70
CA LEU A 36 -8.66 3.76 -1.72
C LEU A 36 -8.63 5.29 -1.66
N ARG A 37 -8.53 5.83 -0.45
CA ARG A 37 -8.48 7.27 -0.20
C ARG A 37 -7.36 7.61 0.78
N PRO A 38 -6.90 8.88 0.86
CA PRO A 38 -5.96 9.29 1.89
C PRO A 38 -6.49 8.98 3.30
N GLY A 39 -5.64 8.39 4.15
CA GLY A 39 -6.02 7.95 5.48
C GLY A 39 -6.02 6.44 5.63
N SER A 40 -6.74 5.93 6.63
CA SER A 40 -6.74 4.51 6.95
C SER A 40 -7.79 3.76 6.13
N ASN A 41 -7.35 2.73 5.42
CA ASN A 41 -8.17 1.86 4.60
C ASN A 41 -8.05 0.42 5.11
N LEU A 42 -9.15 -0.31 5.05
CA LEU A 42 -9.13 -1.78 5.16
C LEU A 42 -9.02 -2.34 3.74
N VAL A 43 -8.06 -3.22 3.55
CA VAL A 43 -7.77 -3.87 2.27
C VAL A 43 -7.66 -5.38 2.48
N THR A 44 -8.01 -6.15 1.46
CA THR A 44 -7.78 -7.59 1.46
C THR A 44 -6.28 -7.89 1.45
N LEU A 45 -5.91 -9.11 1.82
CA LEU A 45 -4.52 -9.56 1.75
C LEU A 45 -3.99 -9.49 0.30
N GLU A 46 -4.82 -9.80 -0.69
CA GLU A 46 -4.47 -9.69 -2.12
C GLU A 46 -4.20 -8.24 -2.52
N GLU A 47 -5.11 -7.31 -2.18
CA GLU A 47 -4.90 -5.88 -2.42
C GLU A 47 -3.65 -5.37 -1.71
N ALA A 48 -3.38 -5.82 -0.48
CA ALA A 48 -2.17 -5.45 0.26
C ALA A 48 -0.89 -5.93 -0.43
N ARG A 49 -0.88 -7.13 -1.02
CA ARG A 49 0.25 -7.65 -1.79
C ARG A 49 0.46 -6.86 -3.09
N ALA A 50 -0.62 -6.51 -3.80
CA ALA A 50 -0.52 -5.68 -5.00
C ALA A 50 0.03 -4.28 -4.67
N ILE A 51 -0.46 -3.66 -3.58
CA ILE A 51 0.05 -2.39 -3.08
C ILE A 51 1.52 -2.49 -2.66
N LEU A 52 1.92 -3.58 -2.00
CA LEU A 52 3.32 -3.83 -1.63
C LEU A 52 4.21 -3.90 -2.87
N ALA A 53 3.80 -4.65 -3.90
CA ALA A 53 4.58 -4.80 -5.13
C ALA A 53 4.78 -3.46 -5.86
N ASP A 54 3.72 -2.64 -6.00
CA ASP A 54 3.83 -1.29 -6.57
C ASP A 54 4.73 -0.40 -5.72
N ALA A 55 4.60 -0.46 -4.40
CA ALA A 55 5.41 0.35 -3.50
C ALA A 55 6.89 -0.05 -3.49
N GLU A 56 7.21 -1.33 -3.59
CA GLU A 56 8.59 -1.82 -3.71
C GLU A 56 9.20 -1.40 -5.04
N PHE A 57 8.48 -1.55 -6.15
CA PHE A 57 8.94 -1.10 -7.46
C PHE A 57 9.27 0.40 -7.49
N ASN A 58 8.36 1.23 -6.94
CA ASN A 58 8.53 2.69 -6.93
C ASN A 58 9.43 3.21 -5.79
N SER A 59 9.94 2.34 -4.91
CA SER A 59 10.91 2.70 -3.86
C SER A 59 12.19 1.88 -3.89
N ASP A 60 12.45 1.17 -4.98
CA ASP A 60 13.69 0.45 -5.18
C ASP A 60 14.83 1.46 -5.36
N LEU A 61 15.81 1.41 -4.45
CA LEU A 61 17.00 2.25 -4.50
C LEU A 61 17.84 1.99 -5.76
N GLN A 62 17.76 0.79 -6.33
CA GLN A 62 18.41 0.48 -7.60
C GLN A 62 17.65 1.10 -8.79
N ALA A 63 16.36 1.38 -8.64
CA ALA A 63 15.53 2.08 -9.63
C ALA A 63 15.60 3.62 -9.53
N VAL A 64 16.37 4.18 -8.59
CA VAL A 64 16.54 5.64 -8.43
C VAL A 64 17.17 6.29 -9.66
N GLU A 65 17.91 5.53 -10.48
CA GLU A 65 18.39 5.95 -11.81
C GLU A 65 17.49 5.49 -12.98
N VAL A 66 16.47 4.66 -12.75
CA VAL A 66 15.81 3.84 -13.80
C VAL A 66 14.28 3.91 -13.83
N GLY A 67 13.64 4.71 -12.97
CA GLY A 67 12.26 5.12 -13.21
C GLY A 67 12.20 6.08 -14.39
N GLU A 68 11.21 5.95 -15.28
CA GLU A 68 11.07 6.70 -16.55
C GLU A 68 11.17 8.24 -16.40
N TYR A 69 11.11 8.80 -15.18
CA TYR A 69 11.15 10.24 -14.90
C TYR A 69 12.02 10.70 -13.72
N GLY A 70 12.75 9.82 -13.01
CA GLY A 70 13.45 10.21 -11.77
C GLY A 70 12.46 10.66 -10.69
N MET A 71 11.92 9.71 -9.93
CA MET A 71 10.85 9.98 -8.97
C MET A 71 11.25 11.04 -7.93
N PRO A 72 10.39 12.05 -7.64
CA PRO A 72 10.66 13.01 -6.58
C PRO A 72 10.89 12.33 -5.24
N LEU A 73 11.89 12.79 -4.47
CA LEU A 73 12.28 12.18 -3.20
C LEU A 73 11.11 12.04 -2.20
N GLY A 74 10.15 12.98 -2.24
CA GLY A 74 8.92 12.91 -1.43
C GLY A 74 8.04 11.71 -1.80
N THR A 75 7.85 11.46 -3.09
CA THR A 75 7.07 10.32 -3.62
C THR A 75 7.80 9.01 -3.35
N PHE A 76 9.12 8.96 -3.58
CA PHE A 76 9.97 7.81 -3.26
C PHE A 76 9.84 7.41 -1.79
N ASN A 77 9.99 8.39 -0.87
CA ASN A 77 9.87 8.13 0.56
C ASN A 77 8.46 7.73 0.98
N ALA A 78 7.42 8.25 0.30
CA ALA A 78 6.04 7.85 0.54
C ALA A 78 5.81 6.37 0.15
N TYR A 79 6.35 5.93 -0.99
CA TYR A 79 6.30 4.53 -1.40
C TYR A 79 7.09 3.62 -0.47
N ARG A 80 8.30 4.03 -0.07
CA ARG A 80 9.10 3.26 0.90
C ARG A 80 8.37 3.06 2.23
N ALA A 81 7.69 4.10 2.72
CA ALA A 81 6.90 4.02 3.94
C ALA A 81 5.68 3.10 3.76
N LEU A 82 5.01 3.19 2.61
CA LEU A 82 3.88 2.33 2.28
C LEU A 82 4.30 0.86 2.19
N ALA A 83 5.41 0.55 1.52
CA ALA A 83 5.97 -0.79 1.43
C ALA A 83 6.28 -1.37 2.81
N LYS A 84 6.97 -0.60 3.67
CA LYS A 84 7.27 -1.03 5.06
C LYS A 84 6.01 -1.36 5.85
N GLN A 85 4.98 -0.52 5.75
CA GLN A 85 3.70 -0.74 6.43
C GLN A 85 2.96 -1.95 5.87
N ALA A 86 2.89 -2.10 4.55
CA ALA A 86 2.19 -3.20 3.89
C ALA A 86 2.82 -4.54 4.25
N ARG A 87 4.16 -4.63 4.20
CA ARG A 87 4.89 -5.82 4.61
C ARG A 87 4.60 -6.21 6.06
N ALA A 88 4.74 -5.28 7.00
CA ALA A 88 4.45 -5.55 8.42
C ALA A 88 2.99 -5.98 8.64
N ALA A 89 2.04 -5.38 7.92
CA ALA A 89 0.63 -5.75 8.05
C ALA A 89 0.34 -7.14 7.47
N ILE A 90 0.98 -7.51 6.36
CA ILE A 90 0.91 -8.83 5.75
C ILE A 90 1.50 -9.89 6.69
N GLU A 91 2.72 -9.68 7.19
CA GLU A 91 3.41 -10.58 8.12
C GLU A 91 2.54 -10.85 9.36
N ILE A 92 2.01 -9.79 9.99
CA ILE A 92 1.11 -9.92 11.15
C ILE A 92 -0.15 -10.73 10.81
N MET A 93 -0.69 -10.57 9.59
CA MET A 93 -1.90 -11.29 9.17
C MET A 93 -1.61 -12.76 8.91
N GLU A 94 -0.47 -13.06 8.27
CA GLU A 94 0.01 -14.41 8.02
C GLU A 94 0.30 -15.14 9.35
N GLU A 95 0.96 -14.50 10.32
CA GLU A 95 1.21 -15.04 11.66
C GLU A 95 -0.05 -15.26 12.51
N ARG A 96 -1.16 -14.55 12.22
CA ARG A 96 -2.42 -14.64 12.98
C ARG A 96 -3.44 -15.61 12.38
N GLY A 97 -3.20 -16.10 11.17
CA GLY A 97 -4.18 -16.85 10.37
C GLY A 97 -3.59 -18.03 9.61
N GLN A 98 -2.35 -18.41 9.92
CA GLN A 98 -1.72 -19.70 9.62
C GLN A 98 -1.07 -20.25 10.89
#